data_AF-A0A4R6IUK6-F1
#
_entry.id   AF-A0A4R6IUK6-F1
#
_cell.length_a   1.000
_cell.length_b   1.000
_cell.length_c   1.000
_cell.angle_alpha   90.00
_cell.angle_beta   90.00
_cell.angle_gamma   90.00
#
_symmetry.space_group_name_H-M   'P 1'
#
loop_
_entity.id
_entity.type
_entity.pdbx_description
1 polymer ?
#
loop_
_entity_poly.entity_id
_entity_poly.type
_entity_poly.pdbx_seq_one_letter_code
_entity_poly.pdbx_strand_id
1 'polypeptide(L)'
;MWVVVYIYELGIILDNTQIDKFMSEKELRDILFQKLKDIVKSPYLIETEVPVPYKHIYIPTDGETKLEIWCFKQDITIYKILFDKTVKQKDSKVMKEAKTLIEVVLEKDSGQNSHHAGLPFVILELKKGQPNTHEILTYSQKAEMIKTIFPYCQFLFLILGDVSARSYRHGINFDQVISLKNPNDDDEIKGLKKILKEHFNIAKTRLKQLTETNRKRKIKSKGAANPSLPKT
;
A
#
# COMPACT_ATOMS: atom_id res chain seq x y z
N MET A 1 33.18 0.53 0.87
CA MET A 1 33.51 0.55 2.31
C MET A 1 32.69 -0.56 2.94
N TRP A 2 33.31 -1.72 3.14
CA TRP A 2 32.64 -2.93 3.61
C TRP A 2 32.65 -2.92 5.14
N VAL A 3 31.47 -2.96 5.77
CA VAL A 3 31.36 -3.08 7.23
C VAL A 3 31.39 -4.57 7.55
N VAL A 4 32.57 -5.09 7.90
CA VAL A 4 32.73 -6.41 8.51
C VAL A 4 32.40 -6.26 9.99
N VAL A 5 31.22 -6.74 10.41
CA VAL A 5 30.86 -6.80 11.82
C VAL A 5 31.53 -8.05 12.42
N TYR A 6 32.60 -7.83 13.20
CA TYR A 6 33.25 -8.87 13.99
C TYR A 6 32.39 -9.17 15.24
N ILE A 7 31.87 -10.39 15.35
CA ILE A 7 31.32 -10.92 16.60
C ILE A 7 32.42 -11.77 17.25
N TYR A 8 32.89 -11.32 18.42
CA TYR A 8 33.87 -12.01 19.25
C TYR A 8 33.26 -13.31 19.84
N GLU A 9 34.12 -14.34 19.94
CA GLU A 9 34.02 -15.60 20.70
C GLU A 9 33.72 -16.95 20.00
N LEU A 10 33.43 -17.06 18.70
CA LEU A 10 33.34 -18.40 18.07
C LEU A 10 33.99 -18.61 16.70
N GLY A 11 34.72 -17.63 16.14
CA GLY A 11 35.59 -17.88 14.98
C GLY A 11 34.89 -18.42 13.72
N ILE A 12 33.59 -18.17 13.55
CA ILE A 12 32.85 -18.51 12.33
C ILE A 12 32.81 -17.26 11.44
N ILE A 13 33.55 -17.28 10.33
CA ILE A 13 33.37 -16.34 9.24
C ILE A 13 32.06 -16.73 8.55
N LEU A 14 30.96 -16.10 8.96
CA LEU A 14 29.68 -16.25 8.27
C LEU A 14 29.76 -15.45 6.98
N ASP A 15 29.64 -16.12 5.84
CA ASP A 15 29.33 -15.48 4.55
C ASP A 15 28.05 -14.64 4.71
N ASN A 16 27.96 -13.50 4.02
CA ASN A 16 26.79 -12.61 4.03
C ASN A 16 25.49 -13.37 3.70
N THR A 17 25.57 -14.47 2.94
CA THR A 17 24.44 -15.37 2.67
C THR A 17 23.90 -16.11 3.89
N GLN A 18 24.70 -16.33 4.95
CA GLN A 18 24.24 -16.94 6.19
C GLN A 18 23.62 -15.94 7.17
N ILE A 19 23.94 -14.65 7.06
CA ILE A 19 23.44 -13.58 7.94
C ILE A 19 21.92 -13.42 7.75
N ASP A 20 21.43 -13.44 6.51
CA ASP A 20 20.01 -13.29 6.17
C ASP A 20 19.12 -14.43 6.75
N LYS A 21 19.72 -15.60 7.03
CA LYS A 21 19.00 -16.76 7.58
C LYS A 21 18.46 -16.50 8.99
N PHE A 22 19.11 -15.65 9.78
CA PHE A 22 18.72 -15.36 11.16
C PHE A 22 17.88 -14.09 11.32
N MET A 23 17.79 -13.25 10.28
CA MET A 23 17.01 -12.02 10.33
C MET A 23 15.51 -12.28 10.36
N SER A 24 14.77 -11.54 11.16
CA SER A 24 13.30 -11.53 11.13
C SER A 24 12.76 -10.88 9.85
N GLU A 25 11.51 -11.19 9.49
CA GLU A 25 10.80 -10.52 8.37
C GLU A 25 10.79 -8.99 8.54
N LYS A 26 10.65 -8.53 9.79
CA LYS A 26 10.69 -7.10 10.13
C LYS A 26 12.03 -6.46 9.79
N GLU A 27 13.14 -7.08 10.20
CA GLU A 27 14.48 -6.55 9.92
C GLU A 27 14.78 -6.53 8.41
N LEU A 28 14.36 -7.58 7.70
CA LEU A 28 14.51 -7.65 6.24
C LEU A 28 13.71 -6.55 5.53
N ARG A 29 12.46 -6.32 5.98
CA ARG A 29 11.63 -5.21 5.51
C ARG A 29 12.31 -3.86 5.74
N ASP A 30 12.85 -3.64 6.94
CA ASP A 30 13.46 -2.36 7.30
C ASP A 30 14.74 -2.10 6.47
N ILE A 31 15.55 -3.13 6.20
CA ILE A 31 16.70 -3.05 5.26
C ILE A 31 16.23 -2.69 3.85
N LEU A 32 15.24 -3.41 3.32
CA LEU A 32 14.72 -3.14 1.99
C LEU A 32 14.15 -1.74 1.89
N PHE A 33 13.41 -1.29 2.91
CA PHE A 33 12.90 0.07 2.96
C PHE A 33 14.02 1.11 2.85
N GLN A 34 15.12 0.96 3.60
CA GLN A 34 16.26 1.89 3.49
C GLN A 34 16.86 1.93 2.09
N LYS A 35 16.92 0.79 1.41
CA LYS A 35 17.40 0.71 0.04
C LYS A 35 16.41 1.31 -0.97
N LEU A 36 15.12 1.30 -0.67
CA LEU A 36 14.04 1.69 -1.58
C LEU A 36 13.51 3.12 -1.37
N LYS A 37 13.76 3.77 -0.23
CA LYS A 37 13.09 5.02 0.18
C LYS A 37 13.13 6.20 -0.80
N ASP A 38 14.08 6.23 -1.73
CA ASP A 38 14.25 7.35 -2.68
C ASP A 38 13.66 7.07 -4.09
N ILE A 39 12.86 6.01 -4.26
CA ILE A 39 12.32 5.65 -5.58
C ILE A 39 11.23 6.59 -6.09
N VAL A 40 10.56 7.33 -5.20
CA VAL A 40 9.53 8.32 -5.54
C VAL A 40 9.87 9.69 -4.97
N LYS A 41 9.24 10.72 -5.54
CA LYS A 41 9.36 12.11 -5.10
C LYS A 41 8.01 12.61 -4.58
N SER A 42 8.05 13.64 -3.75
CA SER A 42 6.88 14.43 -3.35
C SER A 42 6.00 14.77 -4.57
N PRO A 43 4.65 14.67 -4.46
CA PRO A 43 3.86 14.48 -3.25
C PRO A 43 3.62 13.00 -2.87
N TYR A 44 4.38 12.07 -3.44
CA TYR A 44 4.30 10.65 -3.10
C TYR A 44 5.30 10.30 -2.02
N LEU A 45 4.88 9.42 -1.11
CA LEU A 45 5.67 8.92 -0.01
C LEU A 45 5.92 7.42 -0.21
N ILE A 46 7.01 6.94 0.38
CA ILE A 46 7.24 5.51 0.59
C ILE A 46 7.59 5.32 2.05
N GLU A 47 6.86 4.45 2.74
CA GLU A 47 7.05 4.16 4.16
C GLU A 47 6.71 2.69 4.45
N THR A 48 7.07 2.24 5.65
CA THR A 48 6.70 0.95 6.19
C THR A 48 5.47 1.03 7.08
N GLU A 49 4.79 -0.10 7.28
CA GLU A 49 3.64 -0.24 8.21
C GLU A 49 2.50 0.75 7.93
N VAL A 50 2.31 1.16 6.68
CA VAL A 50 1.31 2.16 6.29
C VAL A 50 -0.10 1.57 6.45
N PRO A 51 -1.00 2.22 7.20
CA PRO A 51 -2.39 1.80 7.29
C PRO A 51 -3.12 2.13 5.98
N VAL A 52 -3.63 1.10 5.31
CA VAL A 52 -4.38 1.20 4.06
C VAL A 52 -5.82 0.74 4.26
N PRO A 53 -6.83 1.59 3.97
CA PRO A 53 -8.23 1.21 4.08
C PRO A 53 -8.59 -0.02 3.23
N TYR A 54 -9.41 -0.92 3.79
CA TYR A 54 -9.95 -2.07 3.07
C TYR A 54 -11.44 -2.30 3.30
N LYS A 55 -12.02 -1.59 4.28
CA LYS A 55 -13.46 -1.63 4.56
C LYS A 55 -13.91 -0.27 5.08
N HIS A 56 -15.14 0.11 4.74
CA HIS A 56 -15.80 1.24 5.37
C HIS A 56 -17.27 0.91 5.65
N ILE A 57 -17.81 1.44 6.74
CA ILE A 57 -19.18 1.18 7.22
C ILE A 57 -19.83 2.51 7.59
N TYR A 58 -21.07 2.71 7.15
CA TYR A 58 -21.89 3.83 7.60
C TYR A 58 -22.75 3.37 8.78
N ILE A 59 -22.56 3.99 9.94
CA ILE A 59 -23.29 3.71 11.16
C ILE A 59 -24.24 4.88 11.42
N PRO A 60 -25.55 4.69 11.25
CA PRO A 60 -26.53 5.70 11.65
C PRO A 60 -26.57 5.80 13.18
N THR A 61 -26.48 7.02 13.69
CA THR A 61 -26.67 7.37 15.11
C THR A 61 -27.74 8.46 15.21
N ASP A 62 -28.37 8.64 16.36
CA ASP A 62 -29.47 9.61 16.52
C ASP A 62 -29.01 11.03 16.13
N GLY A 63 -29.44 11.50 14.96
CA GLY A 63 -29.13 12.82 14.41
C GLY A 63 -27.80 12.93 13.64
N GLU A 64 -26.93 11.92 13.63
CA GLU A 64 -25.62 11.95 12.96
C GLU A 64 -25.29 10.61 12.26
N THR A 65 -24.51 10.63 11.18
CA THR A 65 -24.00 9.41 10.53
C THR A 65 -22.48 9.33 10.70
N LYS A 66 -22.00 8.21 11.26
CA LYS A 66 -20.57 7.93 11.42
C LYS A 66 -20.07 7.06 10.27
N LEU A 67 -18.89 7.37 9.75
CA LEU A 67 -18.16 6.54 8.78
C LEU A 67 -16.99 5.88 9.49
N GLU A 68 -17.09 4.58 9.69
CA GLU A 68 -16.00 3.78 10.24
C GLU A 68 -15.13 3.25 9.09
N ILE A 69 -13.81 3.37 9.21
CA ILE A 69 -12.85 2.89 8.21
C ILE A 69 -11.88 1.92 8.87
N TRP A 70 -11.75 0.73 8.29
CA TRP A 70 -10.81 -0.29 8.75
C TRP A 70 -9.62 -0.35 7.81
N CYS A 71 -8.43 -0.48 8.38
CA CYS A 71 -7.17 -0.42 7.65
C CYS A 71 -6.30 -1.65 7.96
N PHE A 72 -5.67 -2.19 6.93
CA PHE A 72 -4.61 -3.17 7.07
C PHE A 72 -3.27 -2.43 7.12
N LYS A 73 -2.36 -2.85 7.99
CA LYS A 73 -0.95 -2.45 7.89
C LYS A 73 -0.28 -3.18 6.73
N GLN A 74 0.47 -2.44 5.93
CA GLN A 74 1.23 -2.96 4.80
C GLN A 74 2.73 -2.84 5.04
N ASP A 75 3.52 -3.78 4.52
CA ASP A 75 4.95 -3.81 4.79
C ASP A 75 5.69 -2.60 4.21
N ILE A 76 5.68 -2.41 2.90
CA ILE A 76 6.24 -1.23 2.23
C ILE A 76 5.20 -0.70 1.26
N THR A 77 4.85 0.59 1.35
CA THR A 77 3.81 1.18 0.50
C THR A 77 4.29 2.47 -0.13
N ILE A 78 4.07 2.62 -1.45
CA ILE A 78 4.13 3.90 -2.16
C ILE A 78 2.73 4.50 -2.15
N TYR A 79 2.55 5.67 -1.55
CA TYR A 79 1.23 6.24 -1.30
C TYR A 79 1.19 7.78 -1.37
N LYS A 80 -0.03 8.32 -1.32
CA LYS A 80 -0.30 9.71 -0.92
C LYS A 80 -1.08 9.71 0.38
N ILE A 81 -0.88 10.73 1.22
CA ILE A 81 -1.70 10.90 2.42
C ILE A 81 -3.16 11.01 2.01
N LEU A 82 -4.00 10.12 2.56
CA LEU A 82 -5.45 10.13 2.40
C LEU A 82 -6.10 10.84 3.59
N PHE A 83 -5.70 10.47 4.80
CA PHE A 83 -6.14 11.11 6.04
C PHE A 83 -4.91 11.47 6.88
N ASP A 84 -4.86 12.72 7.33
CA ASP A 84 -3.81 13.21 8.21
C ASP A 84 -3.96 12.60 9.62
N LYS A 85 -2.84 12.36 10.29
CA LYS A 85 -2.73 11.83 11.65
C LYS A 85 -3.08 12.89 12.70
N THR A 86 -3.02 14.17 12.33
CA THR A 86 -3.44 15.28 13.21
C THR A 86 -4.91 15.19 13.61
N VAL A 87 -5.70 14.37 12.90
CA VAL A 87 -7.03 14.05 13.34
C VAL A 87 -6.97 12.98 14.42
N LYS A 88 -7.24 13.39 15.67
CA LYS A 88 -7.37 12.46 16.78
C LYS A 88 -8.36 11.36 16.38
N GLN A 89 -7.97 10.12 16.64
CA GLN A 89 -8.81 8.94 16.47
C GLN A 89 -10.17 9.22 17.15
N LYS A 90 -11.24 9.36 16.33
CA LYS A 90 -12.62 9.78 16.63
C LYS A 90 -13.09 11.18 16.14
N ASP A 91 -12.24 12.05 15.60
CA ASP A 91 -12.65 13.46 15.37
C ASP A 91 -12.54 13.97 13.92
N SER A 92 -12.42 13.12 12.88
CA SER A 92 -12.40 13.65 11.50
C SER A 92 -13.79 14.04 11.06
N LYS A 93 -14.11 15.32 11.17
CA LYS A 93 -15.37 15.88 10.70
C LYS A 93 -15.23 16.33 9.25
N VAL A 94 -15.92 15.65 8.34
CA VAL A 94 -16.15 16.20 6.99
C VAL A 94 -17.23 17.26 7.12
N MET A 95 -16.86 18.53 6.97
CA MET A 95 -17.76 19.66 7.10
C MET A 95 -18.23 20.16 5.73
N LYS A 96 -19.52 20.50 5.61
CA LYS A 96 -20.05 21.33 4.51
C LYS A 96 -20.86 22.46 5.12
N GLU A 97 -20.56 23.69 4.73
CA GLU A 97 -21.29 24.89 5.21
C GLU A 97 -21.36 24.96 6.75
N ALA A 98 -20.24 24.68 7.42
CA ALA A 98 -20.11 24.63 8.89
C ALA A 98 -20.98 23.56 9.61
N LYS A 99 -21.65 22.68 8.87
CA LYS A 99 -22.34 21.51 9.41
C LYS A 99 -21.48 20.26 9.21
N THR A 100 -21.26 19.49 10.29
CA THR A 100 -20.65 18.16 10.20
C THR A 100 -21.58 17.28 9.36
N LEU A 101 -21.09 16.80 8.22
CA LEU A 101 -21.83 15.85 7.39
C LEU A 101 -21.56 14.41 7.85
N ILE A 102 -20.29 14.09 8.12
CA ILE A 102 -19.84 12.73 8.44
C ILE A 102 -18.67 12.81 9.43
N GLU A 103 -18.75 12.06 10.52
CA GLU A 103 -17.65 11.80 11.45
C GLU A 103 -16.89 10.54 10.99
N VAL A 104 -15.59 10.64 10.71
CA VAL A 104 -14.76 9.51 10.29
C VAL A 104 -13.99 8.95 11.49
N VAL A 105 -14.20 7.67 11.77
CA VAL A 105 -13.54 6.92 12.83
C VAL A 105 -12.60 5.87 12.22
N LEU A 106 -11.33 5.90 12.59
CA LEU A 106 -10.36 4.86 12.24
C LEU A 106 -10.34 3.82 13.38
N GLU A 107 -10.88 2.63 13.12
CA GLU A 107 -11.01 1.55 14.11
C GLU A 107 -9.67 0.83 14.34
N LYS A 108 -9.38 0.46 15.59
CA LYS A 108 -8.07 -0.04 16.02
C LYS A 108 -7.73 -1.40 15.43
N ASP A 109 -6.88 -1.40 14.40
CA ASP A 109 -5.98 -2.51 14.12
C ASP A 109 -4.55 -2.12 14.48
N SER A 110 -4.18 -2.33 15.76
CA SER A 110 -2.84 -2.36 16.42
C SER A 110 -1.63 -1.53 15.93
N GLY A 111 -1.74 -0.67 14.92
CA GLY A 111 -0.62 0.12 14.38
C GLY A 111 -1.07 1.24 13.44
N GLN A 112 -2.27 1.73 13.68
CA GLN A 112 -2.72 3.04 13.20
C GLN A 112 -2.10 4.20 14.01
N ASN A 113 -1.26 3.92 15.01
CA ASN A 113 -0.69 4.93 15.91
C ASN A 113 0.61 5.56 15.38
N SER A 114 1.26 4.98 14.36
CA SER A 114 2.54 5.43 13.83
C SER A 114 2.40 6.31 12.57
N HIS A 115 1.61 5.92 11.57
CA HIS A 115 1.58 6.55 10.22
C HIS A 115 0.23 7.14 9.81
N HIS A 116 0.25 8.03 8.81
CA HIS A 116 -0.95 8.52 8.12
C HIS A 116 -1.68 7.39 7.38
N ALA A 117 -3.01 7.49 7.26
CA ALA A 117 -3.73 6.58 6.38
C ALA A 117 -3.41 6.89 4.91
N GLY A 118 -3.03 5.85 4.16
CA GLY A 118 -2.52 6.00 2.81
C GLY A 118 -3.57 5.74 1.74
N LEU A 119 -3.55 6.56 0.68
CA LEU A 119 -4.09 6.24 -0.64
C LEU A 119 -3.00 5.45 -1.39
N PRO A 120 -3.11 4.12 -1.49
CA PRO A 120 -2.02 3.29 -1.99
C PRO A 120 -1.92 3.37 -3.52
N PHE A 121 -0.68 3.43 -4.02
CA PHE A 121 -0.37 3.25 -5.44
C PHE A 121 0.32 1.91 -5.68
N VAL A 122 1.29 1.58 -4.82
CA VAL A 122 1.97 0.28 -4.84
C VAL A 122 2.07 -0.21 -3.41
N ILE A 123 1.70 -1.46 -3.19
CA ILE A 123 1.95 -2.19 -1.95
C ILE A 123 2.94 -3.29 -2.30
N LEU A 124 4.01 -3.40 -1.51
CA LEU A 124 4.97 -4.49 -1.56
C LEU A 124 4.86 -5.23 -0.23
N GLU A 125 4.16 -6.36 -0.25
CA GLU A 125 4.03 -7.24 0.91
C GLU A 125 5.16 -8.28 0.90
N LEU A 126 5.82 -8.46 2.02
CA LEU A 126 7.05 -9.25 2.13
C LEU A 126 6.80 -10.55 2.89
N LYS A 127 7.34 -11.64 2.36
CA LYS A 127 7.38 -12.93 3.03
C LYS A 127 8.79 -13.50 3.04
N LYS A 128 9.29 -13.90 4.21
CA LYS A 128 10.55 -14.64 4.32
C LYS A 128 10.30 -16.10 3.98
N GLY A 129 10.99 -16.59 2.94
CA GLY A 129 10.82 -17.94 2.44
C GLY A 129 9.50 -18.17 1.71
N GLN A 130 9.34 -19.36 1.14
CA GLN A 130 8.15 -19.74 0.37
C GLN A 130 6.93 -19.90 1.29
N PRO A 131 5.87 -19.09 1.13
CA PRO A 131 4.65 -19.26 1.90
C PRO A 131 3.90 -20.55 1.52
N ASN A 132 3.16 -21.08 2.48
CA ASN A 132 2.25 -22.19 2.26
C ASN A 132 0.96 -21.74 1.53
N THR A 133 0.12 -22.70 1.15
CA THR A 133 -1.12 -22.40 0.40
C THR A 133 -2.05 -21.46 1.16
N HIS A 134 -2.22 -21.68 2.46
CA HIS A 134 -3.11 -20.88 3.29
C HIS A 134 -2.63 -19.43 3.35
N GLU A 135 -1.33 -19.20 3.59
CA GLU A 135 -0.74 -17.86 3.60
C GLU A 135 -0.93 -17.14 2.25
N ILE A 136 -0.69 -17.81 1.12
CA ILE A 136 -0.88 -17.21 -0.21
C ILE A 136 -2.34 -16.80 -0.41
N LEU A 137 -3.29 -17.65 -0.04
CA LEU A 137 -4.73 -17.34 -0.14
C LEU A 137 -5.10 -16.17 0.76
N THR A 138 -4.58 -16.10 2.00
CA THR A 138 -4.81 -14.99 2.92
C THR A 138 -4.32 -13.67 2.32
N TYR A 139 -3.11 -13.62 1.78
CA TYR A 139 -2.59 -12.41 1.15
C TYR A 139 -3.33 -12.05 -0.15
N SER A 140 -3.73 -13.04 -0.93
CA SER A 140 -4.55 -12.83 -2.14
C SER A 140 -5.91 -12.22 -1.79
N GLN A 141 -6.53 -12.67 -0.70
CA GLN A 141 -7.77 -12.07 -0.17
C GLN A 141 -7.53 -10.63 0.34
N LYS A 142 -6.44 -10.39 1.06
CA LYS A 142 -6.03 -9.04 1.51
C LYS A 142 -5.91 -8.09 0.31
N ALA A 143 -5.26 -8.54 -0.77
CA ALA A 143 -5.10 -7.78 -2.00
C ALA A 143 -6.46 -7.46 -2.66
N GLU A 144 -7.37 -8.42 -2.73
CA GLU A 144 -8.73 -8.22 -3.26
C GLU A 144 -9.51 -7.15 -2.48
N MET A 145 -9.50 -7.24 -1.15
CA MET A 145 -10.22 -6.30 -0.29
C MET A 145 -9.71 -4.86 -0.47
N ILE A 146 -8.38 -4.69 -0.52
CA ILE A 146 -7.77 -3.37 -0.78
C ILE A 146 -8.13 -2.88 -2.19
N LYS A 147 -8.03 -3.73 -3.21
CA LYS A 147 -8.34 -3.36 -4.60
C LYS A 147 -9.83 -3.07 -4.84
N THR A 148 -10.72 -3.61 -4.01
CA THR A 148 -12.15 -3.27 -4.05
C THR A 148 -12.37 -1.79 -3.74
N ILE A 149 -11.58 -1.22 -2.82
CA ILE A 149 -11.62 0.22 -2.51
C ILE A 149 -10.70 1.03 -3.44
N PHE A 150 -9.50 0.50 -3.73
CA PHE A 150 -8.46 1.16 -4.52
C PHE A 150 -8.10 0.34 -5.76
N PRO A 151 -8.96 0.35 -6.81
CA PRO A 151 -8.83 -0.55 -7.96
C PRO A 151 -7.57 -0.35 -8.82
N TYR A 152 -6.85 0.75 -8.62
CA TYR A 152 -5.60 1.04 -9.33
C TYR A 152 -4.36 0.78 -8.48
N CYS A 153 -4.52 0.39 -7.22
CA CYS A 153 -3.40 -0.05 -6.40
C CYS A 153 -2.74 -1.26 -7.04
N GLN A 154 -1.41 -1.27 -7.08
CA GLN A 154 -0.61 -2.39 -7.54
C GLN A 154 -0.09 -3.16 -6.33
N PHE A 155 -0.65 -4.35 -6.09
CA PHE A 155 -0.30 -5.22 -4.97
C PHE A 155 0.73 -6.25 -5.43
N LEU A 156 1.96 -6.09 -4.97
CA LEU A 156 3.11 -6.92 -5.30
C LEU A 156 3.45 -7.80 -4.09
N PHE A 157 3.65 -9.09 -4.35
CA PHE A 157 3.96 -10.07 -3.32
C PHE A 157 5.42 -10.52 -3.47
N LEU A 158 6.26 -10.07 -2.54
CA LEU A 158 7.70 -10.31 -2.53
C LEU A 158 8.03 -11.50 -1.63
N ILE A 159 8.65 -12.52 -2.22
CA ILE A 159 9.15 -13.70 -1.52
C ILE A 159 10.68 -13.62 -1.47
N LEU A 160 11.24 -13.62 -0.27
CA LEU A 160 12.68 -13.72 -0.06
C LEU A 160 13.12 -15.18 -0.20
N GLY A 161 13.71 -15.50 -1.34
CA GLY A 161 14.07 -16.86 -1.76
C GLY A 161 13.30 -17.35 -2.99
N ASP A 162 13.31 -18.65 -3.21
CA ASP A 162 12.71 -19.27 -4.39
C ASP A 162 11.18 -19.23 -4.35
N VAL A 163 10.57 -19.00 -5.51
CA VAL A 163 9.13 -18.92 -5.70
C VAL A 163 8.62 -20.19 -6.35
N SER A 164 7.65 -20.83 -5.71
CA SER A 164 6.97 -22.00 -6.28
C SER A 164 5.83 -21.60 -7.24
N ALA A 165 5.50 -22.50 -8.17
CA ALA A 165 4.36 -22.34 -9.08
C ALA A 165 3.02 -22.11 -8.35
N ARG A 166 2.92 -22.54 -7.10
CA ARG A 166 1.76 -22.37 -6.24
C ARG A 166 1.47 -20.89 -5.94
N SER A 167 2.51 -20.07 -5.77
CA SER A 167 2.37 -18.63 -5.52
C SER A 167 1.62 -17.94 -6.65
N TYR A 168 1.86 -18.34 -7.91
CA TYR A 168 1.13 -17.84 -9.07
C TYR A 168 -0.29 -18.40 -9.17
N ARG A 169 -0.49 -19.69 -8.84
CA ARG A 169 -1.80 -20.34 -8.93
C ARG A 169 -2.82 -19.77 -7.95
N HIS A 170 -2.40 -19.47 -6.72
CA HIS A 170 -3.30 -19.00 -5.66
C HIS A 170 -3.22 -17.49 -5.41
N GLY A 171 -2.16 -16.84 -5.89
CA GLY A 171 -1.97 -15.39 -5.83
C GLY A 171 -2.68 -14.61 -6.93
N ILE A 172 -3.90 -15.01 -7.31
CA ILE A 172 -4.63 -14.45 -8.47
C ILE A 172 -4.89 -12.94 -8.38
N ASN A 173 -4.89 -12.38 -7.16
CA ASN A 173 -5.14 -10.97 -6.92
C ASN A 173 -3.86 -10.13 -6.79
N PHE A 174 -2.68 -10.74 -6.91
CA PHE A 174 -1.41 -10.02 -6.99
C PHE A 174 -1.19 -9.49 -8.41
N ASP A 175 -0.72 -8.25 -8.55
CA ASP A 175 -0.28 -7.75 -9.86
C ASP A 175 1.05 -8.37 -10.27
N GLN A 176 1.89 -8.73 -9.29
CA GLN A 176 3.14 -9.45 -9.53
C GLN A 176 3.58 -10.23 -8.29
N VAL A 177 4.13 -11.43 -8.53
CA VAL A 177 4.90 -12.19 -7.52
C VAL A 177 6.38 -12.02 -7.87
N ILE A 178 7.18 -11.59 -6.90
CA ILE A 178 8.59 -11.26 -7.06
C ILE A 178 9.42 -12.20 -6.18
N SER A 179 10.50 -12.75 -6.76
CA SER A 179 11.54 -13.47 -6.03
C SER A 179 12.72 -12.51 -5.81
N LEU A 180 13.21 -12.44 -4.58
CA LEU A 180 14.46 -11.75 -4.25
C LEU A 180 15.31 -12.72 -3.43
N LYS A 181 16.43 -13.16 -3.99
CA LYS A 181 17.26 -14.20 -3.35
C LYS A 181 18.19 -13.58 -2.32
N ASN A 182 18.70 -12.38 -2.60
CA ASN A 182 19.63 -11.70 -1.71
C ASN A 182 19.25 -10.20 -1.57
N PRO A 183 18.71 -9.76 -0.41
CA PRO A 183 18.37 -8.36 -0.16
C PRO A 183 19.59 -7.43 -0.09
N ASN A 184 20.80 -7.99 0.01
CA ASN A 184 22.05 -7.26 0.01
C ASN A 184 22.68 -7.12 -1.39
N ASP A 185 22.18 -7.86 -2.39
CA ASP A 185 22.66 -7.77 -3.77
C ASP A 185 22.15 -6.48 -4.45
N ASP A 186 23.06 -5.61 -4.85
CA ASP A 186 22.73 -4.31 -5.44
C ASP A 186 22.04 -4.42 -6.81
N ASP A 187 22.34 -5.46 -7.60
CA ASP A 187 21.70 -5.67 -8.91
C ASP A 187 20.27 -6.17 -8.75
N GLU A 188 20.02 -7.09 -7.80
CA GLU A 188 18.66 -7.51 -7.47
C GLU A 188 17.84 -6.33 -6.93
N ILE A 189 18.41 -5.50 -6.06
CA ILE A 189 17.76 -4.31 -5.52
C ILE A 189 17.47 -3.28 -6.63
N LYS A 190 18.39 -3.10 -7.58
CA LYS A 190 18.16 -2.24 -8.75
C LYS A 190 17.02 -2.79 -9.62
N GLY A 191 16.93 -4.11 -9.79
CA GLY A 191 15.81 -4.79 -10.44
C GLY A 191 14.47 -4.51 -9.72
N LEU A 192 14.44 -4.68 -8.40
CA LEU A 192 13.25 -4.40 -7.58
C LEU A 192 12.82 -2.93 -7.68
N LYS A 193 13.77 -1.97 -7.64
CA LYS A 193 13.47 -0.54 -7.85
C LYS A 193 12.81 -0.28 -9.20
N LYS A 194 13.26 -0.96 -10.25
CA LYS A 194 12.70 -0.83 -11.59
C LYS A 194 11.25 -1.34 -11.62
N ILE A 195 11.00 -2.53 -11.08
CA ILE A 195 9.67 -3.13 -10.97
C ILE A 195 8.71 -2.20 -10.20
N LEU A 196 9.13 -1.69 -9.05
CA LEU A 196 8.30 -0.77 -8.25
C LEU A 196 7.95 0.52 -9.01
N LYS A 197 8.91 1.10 -9.74
CA LYS A 197 8.67 2.29 -10.56
C LYS A 197 7.71 2.00 -11.72
N GLU A 198 7.81 0.84 -12.35
CA GLU A 198 6.91 0.40 -13.42
C GLU A 198 5.47 0.30 -12.90
N HIS A 199 5.25 -0.43 -11.81
CA HIS A 199 3.91 -0.54 -11.19
C HIS A 199 3.38 0.79 -10.67
N PHE A 200 4.24 1.62 -10.09
CA PHE A 200 3.85 2.96 -9.68
C PHE A 200 3.35 3.80 -10.87
N ASN A 201 4.02 3.73 -12.01
CA ASN A 201 3.60 4.42 -13.23
C ASN A 201 2.30 3.85 -13.81
N ILE A 202 2.08 2.52 -13.73
CA ILE A 202 0.81 1.88 -14.09
C ILE A 202 -0.33 2.45 -13.26
N ALA A 203 -0.20 2.42 -11.92
CA ALA A 203 -1.19 2.94 -10.98
C ALA A 203 -1.52 4.42 -11.27
N LYS A 204 -0.48 5.25 -11.42
CA LYS A 204 -0.61 6.69 -11.68
C LYS A 204 -1.31 6.96 -13.01
N THR A 205 -0.97 6.22 -14.05
CA THR A 205 -1.56 6.39 -15.39
C THR A 205 -3.03 6.02 -15.38
N ARG A 206 -3.40 4.88 -14.78
CA ARG A 206 -4.80 4.44 -14.66
C ARG A 206 -5.65 5.44 -13.88
N LEU A 207 -5.13 5.95 -12.76
CA LEU A 207 -5.80 6.98 -11.95
C LEU A 207 -6.01 8.30 -12.73
N LYS A 208 -5.01 8.72 -13.50
CA LYS A 208 -5.10 9.93 -14.33
C LYS A 208 -6.18 9.78 -15.40
N GLN A 209 -6.21 8.64 -16.10
CA GLN A 209 -7.21 8.33 -17.13
C GLN A 209 -8.64 8.37 -16.56
N LEU A 210 -8.86 7.81 -15.37
CA LEU A 210 -10.17 7.87 -14.71
C LEU A 210 -10.57 9.33 -14.41
N THR A 211 -9.65 10.09 -13.82
CA THR A 211 -9.92 11.46 -13.40
C THR A 211 -10.25 12.37 -14.59
N GLU A 212 -9.51 12.22 -15.69
CA GLU A 212 -9.78 12.94 -16.94
C GLU A 212 -11.13 12.55 -17.56
N THR A 213 -11.44 11.25 -17.57
CA THR A 213 -12.73 10.74 -18.06
C THR A 213 -13.90 11.31 -17.25
N ASN A 214 -13.78 11.30 -15.92
CA ASN A 214 -14.79 11.84 -15.02
C ASN A 214 -14.94 13.36 -15.18
N ARG A 215 -13.84 14.10 -15.39
CA ARG A 215 -13.88 15.54 -15.67
C ARG A 215 -14.63 15.86 -16.96
N LYS A 216 -14.33 15.13 -18.05
CA LYS A 216 -15.01 15.31 -19.35
C LYS A 216 -16.52 15.06 -19.23
N ARG A 217 -16.93 14.00 -18.51
CA ARG A 217 -18.35 13.70 -18.24
C ARG A 217 -19.05 14.85 -17.51
N LYS A 218 -18.41 15.41 -16.48
CA LYS A 218 -18.96 16.55 -15.69
C LYS A 218 -19.13 17.83 -16.52
N ILE A 219 -18.23 18.08 -17.48
CA ILE A 219 -18.36 19.23 -18.39
C ILE A 219 -19.53 19.02 -19.35
N LYS A 220 -19.64 17.82 -19.94
CA LYS A 220 -20.75 17.48 -20.85
C LYS A 220 -22.11 17.56 -20.16
N SER A 221 -22.23 17.09 -18.91
CA SER A 221 -23.50 17.17 -18.16
C SER A 221 -23.89 18.61 -17.79
N LYS A 222 -22.94 19.50 -17.53
CA LYS A 222 -23.21 20.93 -17.32
C LYS A 222 -23.60 21.68 -18.60
N GLY A 223 -23.03 21.31 -19.75
CA GLY A 223 -23.38 21.90 -21.04
C GLY A 223 -24.77 21.48 -21.55
N ALA A 224 -25.26 20.29 -21.17
CA ALA A 224 -26.58 19.80 -21.54
C ALA A 224 -27.73 20.34 -20.66
N ALA A 225 -27.43 20.93 -19.49
CA ALA A 225 -28.43 21.43 -18.54
C ALA A 225 -28.96 22.83 -18.86
N ASN A 226 -28.70 23.37 -20.07
CA ASN A 226 -29.19 24.67 -20.50
C ASN A 226 -29.94 24.60 -21.85
N PRO A 227 -31.04 23.83 -21.98
CA PRO A 227 -31.97 24.06 -23.07
C PRO A 227 -32.76 25.33 -22.74
N SER A 228 -32.52 26.39 -23.50
CA SER A 228 -33.36 27.59 -23.49
C SER A 228 -34.83 27.16 -23.59
N LEU A 229 -35.61 27.48 -22.57
CA LEU A 229 -37.06 27.31 -22.59
C LEU A 229 -37.62 28.00 -23.86
N PRO A 230 -38.48 27.34 -24.65
CA PRO A 230 -39.14 28.00 -25.76
C PRO A 230 -39.97 29.14 -25.19
N LYS A 231 -39.74 30.35 -25.71
CA LYS A 231 -40.58 31.52 -25.41
C LYS A 231 -41.95 31.25 -26.00
N THR A 232 -42.93 31.01 -25.13
CA THR A 232 -44.37 31.05 -25.43
C THR A 232 -44.92 32.42 -25.14
#